data_AF-A0A348W9T4-F1
#
_entry.id   AF-A0A348W9T4-F1
#
_cell.length_a   1.000
_cell.length_b   1.000
_cell.length_c   1.000
_cell.angle_alpha   90.00
_cell.angle_beta   90.00
_cell.angle_gamma   90.00
#
_symmetry.space_group_name_H-M   'P 1'
#
loop_
_entity.id
_entity.type
_entity.pdbx_description
1 polymer ?
#
loop_
_entity_poly.entity_id
_entity_poly.type
_entity_poly.pdbx_seq_one_letter_code
_entity_poly.pdbx_strand_id
1 'polypeptide(L)'
;IGWHIVPGITAASAAVAGIGQSLTKRGRNASVRFLTGHDMKGFADHDWAALARPGEVAAIYMGKKSARFVQGRLLMHGADRATPV
;
A
#
# COMPACT_ATOMS: atom_id res chain seq x y z
N ILE A 1 30.65 13.22 -12.68
CA ILE A 1 30.66 12.29 -11.52
C ILE A 1 30.00 11.00 -11.98
N GLY A 2 30.66 9.85 -11.85
CA GLY A 2 30.07 8.55 -12.16
C GLY A 2 29.33 7.95 -10.96
N TRP A 3 28.21 7.28 -11.18
CA TRP A 3 27.43 6.60 -10.16
C TRP A 3 26.90 5.27 -10.71
N HIS A 4 26.57 4.33 -9.81
CA HIS A 4 25.90 3.08 -10.11
C HIS A 4 24.86 2.78 -9.02
N ILE A 5 23.78 2.08 -9.38
CA ILE A 5 22.71 1.69 -8.46
C ILE A 5 22.81 0.20 -8.20
N VAL A 6 22.80 -0.19 -6.93
CA VAL A 6 22.68 -1.60 -6.51
C VAL A 6 21.27 -1.81 -5.97
N PRO A 7 20.42 -2.60 -6.64
CA PRO A 7 19.06 -2.88 -6.17
C PRO A 7 19.07 -3.61 -4.83
N GLY A 8 18.08 -3.30 -3.98
CA GLY A 8 17.88 -3.95 -2.68
C GLY A 8 16.48 -4.54 -2.52
N ILE A 9 16.28 -5.28 -1.43
CA ILE A 9 14.95 -5.77 -1.04
C ILE A 9 14.18 -4.61 -0.40
N THR A 10 13.02 -4.30 -0.96
CA THR A 10 12.15 -3.25 -0.42
C THR A 10 11.36 -3.71 0.81
N ALA A 11 11.03 -2.77 1.70
CA ALA A 11 10.40 -3.08 2.98
C ALA A 11 9.07 -3.82 2.85
N ALA A 12 8.26 -3.52 1.83
CA ALA A 12 7.00 -4.24 1.61
C ALA A 12 7.21 -5.73 1.29
N SER A 13 8.25 -6.07 0.52
CA SER A 13 8.58 -7.47 0.22
C SER A 13 9.08 -8.20 1.47
N ALA A 14 9.86 -7.53 2.32
CA ALA A 14 10.29 -8.10 3.59
C ALA A 14 9.11 -8.28 4.56
N ALA A 15 8.24 -7.27 4.67
CA ALA A 15 7.10 -7.28 5.59
C ALA A 15 6.09 -8.37 5.25
N VAL A 16 5.68 -8.47 3.97
CA VAL A 16 4.70 -9.48 3.52
C VAL A 16 5.23 -10.90 3.72
N ALA A 17 6.53 -11.13 3.46
CA ALA A 17 7.19 -12.41 3.72
C ALA A 17 7.27 -12.70 5.22
N GLY A 18 7.57 -11.68 6.04
CA GLY A 18 7.63 -11.79 7.50
C GLY A 18 6.30 -12.19 8.14
N ILE A 19 5.16 -11.88 7.52
CA ILE A 19 3.83 -12.32 7.96
C ILE A 19 3.33 -13.58 7.22
N GLY A 20 4.17 -14.24 6.43
CA GLY A 20 3.82 -15.46 5.70
C GLY A 20 2.79 -15.27 4.59
N GLN A 21 2.70 -14.07 4.01
CA GLN A 21 1.75 -13.75 2.94
C GLN A 21 2.46 -13.48 1.60
N SER A 22 1.69 -13.49 0.52
CA SER A 22 2.15 -13.08 -0.81
C SER A 22 1.50 -11.75 -1.22
N LEU A 23 2.25 -10.89 -1.91
CA LEU A 23 1.72 -9.63 -2.48
C LEU A 23 0.62 -9.89 -3.51
N THR A 24 0.77 -10.96 -4.28
CA THR A 24 -0.23 -11.42 -5.25
C THR A 24 -0.57 -12.88 -5.03
N LYS A 25 -1.81 -13.25 -5.32
CA LYS A 25 -2.26 -14.63 -5.29
C LYS A 25 -3.26 -14.84 -6.42
N ARG A 26 -3.01 -15.88 -7.23
CA ARG A 26 -3.92 -16.27 -8.33
C ARG A 26 -5.33 -16.48 -7.78
N GLY A 27 -6.33 -15.91 -8.46
CA GLY A 27 -7.73 -15.96 -8.05
C GLY A 27 -8.11 -15.00 -6.92
N ARG A 28 -7.16 -14.26 -6.33
CA ARG A 28 -7.43 -13.19 -5.36
C ARG A 28 -7.12 -11.82 -5.94
N ASN A 29 -5.89 -11.63 -6.43
CA ASN A 29 -5.42 -10.34 -6.92
C ASN A 29 -4.27 -10.51 -7.93
N ALA A 30 -4.32 -9.73 -9.01
CA ALA A 30 -3.29 -9.70 -10.05
C ALA A 30 -2.36 -8.48 -9.94
N SER A 31 -2.72 -7.49 -9.12
CA SER A 31 -2.00 -6.24 -8.93
C SER A 31 -1.60 -6.04 -7.47
N VAL A 32 -0.54 -5.24 -7.29
CA VAL A 32 -0.15 -4.64 -6.01
C VAL A 32 0.25 -3.19 -6.26
N ARG A 33 -0.11 -2.28 -5.36
CA ARG A 33 0.31 -0.88 -5.40
C ARG A 33 1.24 -0.55 -4.23
N PHE A 34 2.33 0.16 -4.54
CA PHE A 34 3.25 0.71 -3.55
C PHE A 34 3.00 2.22 -3.51
N LEU A 35 2.58 2.75 -2.35
CA LEU A 35 2.26 4.18 -2.23
C LEU A 35 2.78 4.75 -0.92
N THR A 36 3.00 6.06 -0.89
CA THR A 36 3.26 6.77 0.37
C THR A 36 1.95 7.19 1.03
N GLY A 37 1.85 7.04 2.34
CA GLY A 37 0.77 7.63 3.13
C GLY A 37 1.02 9.09 3.50
N HIS A 38 2.23 9.60 3.33
CA HIS A 38 2.62 10.96 3.69
C HIS A 38 3.67 11.49 2.71
N ASP A 39 3.39 12.64 2.09
CA ASP A 39 4.29 13.34 1.18
C ASP A 39 4.87 14.59 1.87
N MET A 40 5.78 15.31 1.20
CA MET A 40 6.39 16.55 1.70
C MET A 40 5.36 17.63 2.08
N LYS A 41 4.17 17.59 1.47
CA LYS A 41 3.08 18.56 1.70
C LYS A 41 2.06 18.12 2.75
N GLY A 42 2.23 16.96 3.39
CA GLY A 42 1.28 16.39 4.36
C GLY A 42 0.78 15.02 3.92
N PHE A 43 -0.51 14.73 4.09
CA PHE A 43 -1.06 13.45 3.63
C PHE A 43 -1.09 13.36 2.11
N ALA A 44 -0.59 12.24 1.57
CA ALA A 44 -0.58 12.02 0.14
C ALA A 44 -1.98 11.65 -0.35
N ASP A 45 -2.45 12.31 -1.42
CA ASP A 45 -3.73 12.00 -2.07
C ASP A 45 -3.50 10.99 -3.19
N HIS A 46 -4.37 9.99 -3.28
CA HIS A 46 -4.28 8.88 -4.22
C HIS A 46 -5.65 8.61 -4.85
N ASP A 47 -5.69 7.77 -5.87
CA ASP A 47 -6.96 7.24 -6.38
C ASP A 47 -7.55 6.23 -5.37
N TRP A 48 -8.25 6.76 -4.37
CA TRP A 48 -8.85 6.00 -3.29
C TRP A 48 -9.99 5.11 -3.76
N ALA A 49 -10.74 5.54 -4.78
CA ALA A 49 -11.77 4.72 -5.40
C ALA A 49 -11.13 3.46 -6.03
N ALA A 50 -10.00 3.62 -6.71
CA ALA A 50 -9.27 2.47 -7.24
C ALA A 50 -8.63 1.59 -6.17
N LEU A 51 -8.23 2.15 -5.02
CA LEU A 51 -7.68 1.36 -3.91
C LEU A 51 -8.77 0.65 -3.08
N ALA A 52 -9.98 1.19 -3.05
CA ALA A 52 -11.10 0.63 -2.30
C ALA A 52 -11.80 -0.55 -3.02
N ARG A 53 -11.47 -0.83 -4.28
CA ARG A 53 -12.08 -1.94 -5.02
C ARG A 53 -11.74 -3.29 -4.38
N PRO A 54 -12.67 -4.26 -4.39
CA PRO A 54 -12.41 -5.62 -3.92
C PRO A 54 -11.21 -6.26 -4.63
N GLY A 55 -10.38 -6.96 -3.87
CA GLY A 55 -9.22 -7.67 -4.40
C GLY A 55 -8.00 -6.78 -4.69
N GLU A 56 -8.04 -5.48 -4.38
CA GLU A 56 -6.86 -4.62 -4.47
C GLU A 56 -5.93 -4.84 -3.27
N VAL A 57 -4.62 -4.80 -3.52
CA VAL A 57 -3.58 -4.95 -2.49
C VAL A 57 -2.67 -3.74 -2.54
N ALA A 58 -2.41 -3.15 -1.38
CA ALA A 58 -1.57 -1.97 -1.24
C ALA A 58 -0.51 -2.14 -0.15
N ALA A 59 0.72 -1.74 -0.46
CA ALA A 59 1.79 -1.54 0.49
C ALA A 59 1.99 -0.05 0.73
N ILE A 60 1.70 0.42 1.95
CA ILE A 60 1.71 1.83 2.32
C ILE A 60 2.99 2.18 3.07
N TYR A 61 3.88 2.91 2.41
CA TYR A 61 5.10 3.47 3.00
C TYR A 61 4.78 4.74 3.77
N MET A 62 5.57 5.04 4.80
CA MET A 62 5.40 6.26 5.61
C MET A 62 3.99 6.43 6.19
N GLY A 63 3.25 5.32 6.33
CA GLY A 63 1.82 5.33 6.69
C GLY A 63 1.52 5.51 8.17
N LYS A 64 2.51 5.43 9.07
CA LYS A 64 2.27 5.36 10.53
C LYS A 64 1.45 6.54 11.06
N LYS A 65 1.81 7.77 10.67
CA LYS A 65 1.07 8.99 11.09
C LYS A 65 -0.21 9.21 10.29
N SER A 66 -0.28 8.70 9.07
CA SER A 66 -1.42 8.88 8.16
C SER A 66 -2.42 7.74 8.19
N ALA A 67 -2.23 6.72 9.02
CA ALA A 67 -3.08 5.53 9.07
C ALA A 67 -4.57 5.86 9.23
N ARG A 68 -4.91 6.83 10.09
CA ARG A 68 -6.30 7.29 10.28
C ARG A 68 -6.85 8.02 9.06
N PHE A 69 -6.02 8.82 8.41
CA PHE A 69 -6.39 9.49 7.17
C PHE A 69 -6.64 8.47 6.04
N VAL A 70 -5.71 7.53 5.83
CA VAL A 70 -5.84 6.48 4.80
C VAL A 70 -7.07 5.61 5.07
N GLN A 71 -7.28 5.18 6.31
CA GLN A 71 -8.48 4.44 6.70
C GLN A 71 -9.75 5.23 6.36
N GLY A 72 -9.80 6.51 6.74
CA GLY A 72 -10.94 7.38 6.45
C GLY A 72 -11.22 7.47 4.95
N ARG A 73 -10.19 7.71 4.13
CA ARG A 73 -10.32 7.79 2.67
C ARG A 73 -10.80 6.47 2.08
N LEU A 74 -10.21 5.34 2.45
CA LEU A 74 -10.63 4.03 1.95
C LEU A 74 -12.10 3.75 2.28
N LEU A 75 -12.53 4.01 3.51
CA LEU A 75 -13.92 3.80 3.92
C LEU A 75 -14.89 4.75 3.21
N MET A 76 -14.53 6.03 3.05
CA MET A 76 -15.32 7.00 2.29
C MET A 76 -15.51 6.59 0.82
N HIS A 77 -14.54 5.87 0.26
CA HIS A 77 -14.56 5.40 -1.13
C HIS A 77 -15.06 3.95 -1.28
N GLY A 78 -15.65 3.36 -0.24
CA GLY A 78 -16.37 2.09 -0.32
C GLY A 78 -15.56 0.84 0.03
N ALA A 79 -14.38 0.98 0.66
CA ALA A 79 -13.64 -0.18 1.13
C ALA A 79 -14.43 -0.92 2.23
N ASP A 80 -14.37 -2.26 2.20
CA ASP A 80 -14.98 -3.08 3.24
C ASP A 80 -14.27 -2.84 4.58
N ARG A 81 -15.04 -2.60 5.64
CA ARG A 81 -14.56 -2.43 7.02
C ARG A 81 -13.86 -3.69 7.55
N ALA A 82 -14.16 -4.85 6.99
CA ALA A 82 -13.55 -6.12 7.31
C ALA A 82 -12.29 -6.43 6.48
N THR A 83 -11.84 -5.51 5.59
CA THR A 83 -10.61 -5.70 4.82
C THR A 83 -9.42 -5.93 5.76
N PRO A 84 -8.66 -7.02 5.62
CA PRO A 84 -7.48 -7.29 6.44
C PRO A 84 -6.37 -6.25 6.22
N VAL A 85 -5.65 -5.90 7.29
CA VAL A 85 -4.48 -4.99 7.29
C VAL A 85 -3.27 -5.61 7.95
#